data_AF-A0A2E0QXS8-F1
#
_entry.id   AF-A0A2E0QXS8-F1
#
_cell.length_a   1.000
_cell.length_b   1.000
_cell.length_c   1.000
_cell.angle_alpha   90.00
_cell.angle_beta   90.00
_cell.angle_gamma   90.00
#
_symmetry.space_group_name_H-M   'P 1'
#
loop_
_entity.id
_entity.type
_entity.pdbx_description
1 polymer ?
#
loop_
_entity_poly.entity_id
_entity_poly.type
_entity_poly.pdbx_seq_one_letter_code
_entity_poly.pdbx_strand_id
1 'polypeptide(L)'
;MGFAVGCVAVLFYLGCMLTMATVPHDQAVTFFNSLLHGLDVEPVLREAVPANEVCLGLVSTFVLGWLAGAAVAGFYNLGRRAW
;
A
#
# COMPACT_ATOMS: atom_id res chain seq x y z
N MET A 1 -12.53 3.92 -11.57
CA MET A 1 -11.13 3.51 -11.33
C MET A 1 -10.65 3.97 -9.96
N GLY A 2 -10.69 5.27 -9.62
CA GLY A 2 -10.20 5.79 -8.33
C GLY A 2 -10.65 5.00 -7.09
N PHE A 3 -11.95 4.93 -6.83
CA PHE A 3 -12.49 4.17 -5.69
C PHE A 3 -11.99 2.72 -5.63
N ALA A 4 -12.00 2.00 -6.76
CA ALA A 4 -11.55 0.61 -6.82
C ALA A 4 -10.06 0.48 -6.49
N VAL A 5 -9.19 1.31 -7.08
CA VAL A 5 -7.75 1.29 -6.79
C VAL A 5 -7.46 1.71 -5.36
N GLY A 6 -8.20 2.68 -4.82
CA GLY A 6 -8.13 3.07 -3.41
C GLY A 6 -8.46 1.91 -2.47
N CYS A 7 -9.56 1.20 -2.71
CA CYS A 7 -9.93 0.02 -1.92
C CYS A 7 -8.87 -1.09 -2.01
N VAL A 8 -8.34 -1.37 -3.21
CA VAL A 8 -7.28 -2.38 -3.39
C VAL A 8 -6.00 -1.97 -2.65
N ALA A 9 -5.62 -0.70 -2.69
CA ALA A 9 -4.46 -0.20 -1.94
C ALA A 9 -4.64 -0.39 -0.42
N VAL A 10 -5.83 -0.14 0.11
CA VAL A 10 -6.16 -0.43 1.52
C VAL A 10 -6.10 -1.92 1.83
N LEU A 11 -6.59 -2.78 0.94
CA LEU A 11 -6.50 -4.23 1.11
C LEU A 11 -5.04 -4.70 1.20
N PHE A 12 -4.15 -4.17 0.36
CA PHE A 12 -2.71 -4.45 0.47
C PHE A 12 -2.13 -3.97 1.80
N TYR A 13 -2.49 -2.76 2.24
CA TYR A 13 -2.05 -2.24 3.55
C TYR A 13 -2.48 -3.16 4.70
N LEU A 14 -3.75 -3.59 4.71
CA LEU A 14 -4.27 -4.54 5.70
C LEU A 14 -3.56 -5.91 5.62
N GLY A 15 -3.25 -6.38 4.42
CA GLY A 15 -2.44 -7.57 4.21
C GLY A 15 -1.06 -7.45 4.87
N CYS A 16 -0.37 -6.33 4.68
CA CYS A 16 0.91 -6.06 5.35
C CYS A 16 0.77 -6.09 6.88
N MET A 17 -0.27 -5.45 7.43
CA MET A 17 -0.53 -5.47 8.87
C MET A 17 -0.78 -6.89 9.39
N LEU A 18 -1.57 -7.70 8.65
CA LEU A 18 -1.84 -9.08 9.04
C LEU A 18 -0.58 -9.93 9.03
N THR A 19 0.29 -9.77 8.03
CA THR A 19 1.58 -10.46 7.99
C THR A 19 2.43 -10.11 9.21
N MET A 20 2.59 -8.82 9.52
CA MET A 20 3.34 -8.38 10.71
C MET A 20 2.72 -8.84 12.03
N ALA A 21 1.40 -9.05 12.08
CA ALA A 21 0.72 -9.52 13.29
C ALA A 21 0.81 -11.04 13.51
N THR A 22 1.08 -11.81 12.46
CA THR A 22 1.01 -13.29 12.48
C THR A 22 2.36 -13.98 12.32
N VAL A 23 3.36 -13.28 11.80
CA VAL A 23 4.66 -13.82 11.44
C VAL A 23 5.75 -13.22 12.35
N PRO A 24 6.76 -14.00 12.78
CA PRO A 24 7.90 -13.47 13.53
C PRO A 24 8.68 -12.37 12.78
N HIS A 25 9.31 -11.47 13.53
CA HIS A 25 10.04 -10.31 12.99
C HIS A 25 11.05 -10.66 11.88
N ASP A 26 11.90 -11.67 12.09
CA ASP A 26 12.93 -12.11 11.13
C ASP A 26 12.34 -12.60 9.80
N GLN A 27 11.22 -13.32 9.88
CA GLN A 27 10.48 -13.80 8.73
C GLN A 27 9.75 -12.65 8.01
N ALA A 28 9.21 -11.69 8.75
CA ALA A 28 8.60 -10.48 8.19
C ALA A 28 9.62 -9.62 7.43
N VAL A 29 10.83 -9.43 8.01
CA VAL A 29 11.95 -8.75 7.33
C VAL A 29 12.31 -9.46 6.03
N THR A 30 12.48 -10.78 6.06
CA THR A 30 12.81 -11.57 4.86
C THR A 30 11.73 -11.43 3.78
N PHE A 31 10.46 -11.49 4.18
CA PHE A 31 9.33 -11.32 3.26
C PHE A 31 9.33 -9.93 2.62
N PHE A 32 9.45 -8.85 3.39
CA PHE A 32 9.43 -7.50 2.84
C PHE A 32 10.68 -7.17 2.02
N ASN A 33 11.87 -7.67 2.40
CA ASN A 33 13.09 -7.56 1.58
C ASN A 33 12.93 -8.27 0.23
N SER A 34 12.16 -9.38 0.18
CA SER A 34 11.86 -10.07 -1.08
C SER A 34 10.88 -9.30 -1.98
N LEU A 35 9.95 -8.54 -1.38
CA LEU A 35 9.02 -7.68 -2.11
C LEU A 35 9.69 -6.38 -2.60
N LEU A 36 10.58 -5.82 -1.80
CA LEU A 36 11.28 -4.56 -2.04
C LEU A 36 12.73 -4.85 -2.46
N HIS A 37 12.90 -5.24 -3.71
CA HIS A 37 14.20 -5.64 -4.25
C HIS A 37 15.27 -4.55 -4.02
N GLY A 38 16.35 -4.91 -3.33
CA GLY A 38 17.48 -4.01 -3.06
C GLY A 38 17.29 -3.05 -1.89
N LEU A 39 16.22 -3.20 -1.11
CA LEU A 39 15.99 -2.44 0.12
C LEU A 39 16.02 -3.37 1.32
N ASP A 40 16.87 -3.08 2.30
CA ASP A 40 16.82 -3.73 3.61
C ASP A 40 15.86 -2.98 4.54
N VAL A 41 14.76 -3.62 4.93
CA VAL A 41 13.72 -3.04 5.77
C VAL A 41 13.98 -3.22 7.26
N GLU A 42 14.91 -4.10 7.66
CA GLU A 42 15.21 -4.38 9.07
C GLU A 42 15.40 -3.12 9.94
N PRO A 43 16.19 -2.09 9.53
CA PRO A 43 16.41 -0.92 10.37
C PRO A 43 15.20 0.01 10.52
N VAL A 44 14.15 -0.15 9.70
CA VAL A 44 12.98 0.74 9.67
C VAL A 44 11.66 0.03 9.99
N LEU A 45 11.64 -1.30 10.03
CA LEU A 45 10.46 -2.08 10.33
C LEU A 45 10.05 -1.86 11.79
N ARG A 46 8.83 -1.35 12.00
CA ARG A 46 8.30 -1.06 13.33
C ARG A 46 6.98 -1.80 13.53
N GLU A 47 6.98 -2.81 14.39
CA GLU A 47 5.79 -3.64 14.65
C GLU A 47 4.81 -2.96 15.61
N ALA A 48 5.32 -2.22 16.60
CA ALA A 48 4.50 -1.48 17.55
C ALA A 48 4.19 -0.08 17.00
N VAL A 49 3.07 0.04 16.30
CA VAL A 49 2.55 1.33 15.80
C VAL A 49 1.21 1.62 16.49
N PRO A 50 1.02 2.83 17.06
CA PRO A 50 -0.23 3.16 17.72
C PRO A 50 -1.39 3.26 16.71
N ALA A 51 -2.60 2.92 17.15
CA ALA A 51 -3.76 2.79 16.26
C ALA A 51 -4.14 4.07 15.50
N ASN A 52 -3.81 5.24 16.05
CA ASN A 52 -4.01 6.53 15.39
C ASN A 52 -3.12 6.70 14.14
N GLU A 53 -1.84 6.31 14.23
CA GLU A 53 -0.91 6.33 13.10
C GLU A 53 -1.33 5.34 12.02
N VAL A 54 -1.80 4.16 12.42
CA VAL A 54 -2.37 3.16 11.51
C VAL A 54 -3.58 3.72 10.76
N CYS A 55 -4.53 4.35 11.49
CA CYS A 55 -5.72 4.93 10.90
C CYS A 55 -5.37 6.01 9.86
N LEU A 56 -4.43 6.89 10.21
CA LEU A 56 -3.93 7.93 9.31
C LEU A 56 -3.23 7.31 8.08
N GLY A 57 -2.44 6.25 8.28
CA GLY A 57 -1.82 5.48 7.21
C GLY A 57 -2.86 4.90 6.24
N LEU A 58 -3.91 4.26 6.77
CA LEU A 58 -4.97 3.63 5.99
C LEU A 58 -5.75 4.65 5.14
N VAL A 59 -6.12 5.79 5.74
CA VAL A 59 -6.77 6.89 5.01
C VAL A 59 -5.84 7.45 3.93
N SER A 60 -4.55 7.64 4.25
CA SER A 60 -3.58 8.17 3.29
C SER A 60 -3.36 7.21 2.12
N THR A 61 -3.21 5.91 2.37
CA THR A 61 -3.09 4.87 1.34
C THR A 61 -4.34 4.81 0.45
N PHE A 62 -5.53 4.93 1.03
CA PHE A 62 -6.78 5.02 0.25
C PHE A 62 -6.78 6.23 -0.68
N VAL A 63 -6.45 7.41 -0.16
CA VAL A 63 -6.43 8.66 -0.94
C VAL A 63 -5.42 8.59 -2.07
N LEU A 64 -4.20 8.10 -1.81
CA LEU A 64 -3.17 7.93 -2.84
C LEU A 64 -3.60 6.93 -3.92
N GLY A 65 -4.13 5.76 -3.53
CA GLY A 65 -4.66 4.78 -4.47
C GLY A 65 -5.83 5.33 -5.28
N TRP A 66 -6.71 6.13 -4.64
CA TRP A 66 -7.82 6.78 -5.32
C TRP A 66 -7.34 7.77 -6.37
N LEU A 67 -6.38 8.64 -6.03
CA LEU A 67 -5.79 9.61 -6.95
C LEU A 67 -5.08 8.91 -8.12
N ALA A 68 -4.30 7.85 -7.84
CA ALA A 68 -3.66 7.05 -8.88
C ALA A 68 -4.69 6.43 -9.84
N GLY A 69 -5.75 5.82 -9.30
CA GLY A 69 -6.83 5.27 -10.12
C GLY A 69 -7.59 6.34 -10.92
N ALA A 70 -7.80 7.53 -10.35
CA ALA A 70 -8.40 8.65 -11.07
C ALA A 70 -7.51 9.13 -12.22
N ALA A 71 -6.19 9.23 -12.00
CA ALA A 71 -5.23 9.59 -13.02
C ALA A 71 -5.20 8.57 -14.18
N VAL A 72 -5.17 7.27 -13.87
CA VAL A 72 -5.24 6.19 -14.87
C VAL A 72 -6.52 6.31 -15.72
N ALA A 73 -7.68 6.53 -15.10
CA ALA A 73 -8.92 6.78 -15.84
C ALA A 73 -8.84 8.03 -16.72
N GLY A 74 -8.21 9.10 -16.22
CA GLY A 74 -7.98 10.33 -16.97
C GLY A 74 -7.19 10.09 -18.25
N PHE A 75 -6.02 9.45 -18.13
CA PHE A 75 -5.17 9.13 -19.29
C PHE A 75 -5.87 8.19 -20.27
N TYR A 76 -6.54 7.15 -19.78
CA TYR A 76 -7.29 6.22 -20.64
C TYR A 76 -8.38 6.94 -21.43
N ASN A 77 -9.17 7.79 -20.78
CA ASN A 77 -10.24 8.54 -21.44
C ASN A 77 -9.71 9.63 -22.37
N LEU A 78 -8.58 10.26 -22.05
CA LEU A 78 -7.93 11.22 -22.95
C LEU A 78 -7.42 10.55 -24.21
N GLY A 79 -6.76 9.40 -24.07
CA GLY A 79 -6.34 8.57 -25.20
C GLY A 79 -7.51 8.18 -26.09
N ARG A 80 -8.64 7.74 -25.51
CA ARG A 80 -9.86 7.43 -26.28
C ARG A 80 -10.50 8.62 -26.99
N ARG A 81 -10.23 9.86 -26.58
CA ARG A 81 -10.75 11.08 -27.23
C ARG A 81 -9.82 11.60 -28.33
N ALA A 82 -8.57 11.13 -28.37
CA ALA A 82 -7.57 11.57 -29.33
C ALA A 82 -7.56 10.74 -30.64
N TRP A 83 -8.45 9.75 -30.73
CA TRP A 83 -8.72 8.90 -31.90
C TRP A 83 -10.23 8.91 -32.19
#